data_AF-A0AAW1F3Q3-F1
#
_entry.id   AF-A0AAW1F3Q3-F1
#
_cell.length_a   1.000
_cell.length_b   1.000
_cell.length_c   1.000
_cell.angle_alpha   90.00
_cell.angle_beta   90.00
_cell.angle_gamma   90.00
#
_symmetry.space_group_name_H-M   'P 1'
#
loop_
_entity.id
_entity.type
_entity.pdbx_description
1 polymer ?
#
loop_
_entity_poly.entity_id
_entity_poly.type
_entity_poly.pdbx_seq_one_letter_code
_entity_poly.pdbx_strand_id
1 'polypeptide(L)'
;MLKQTVCFGSQTQLASINLLMDVFVDLCCSFGLPVWIASLLQAARRLKSDRARRKKAYRLLQRKLMFHRVGVKEGDLFQPTYVYPEEVKMLMRSVFSQDICDYPDPCHDQVVYLTLEDLHKVDIN
;
A
#
# COMPACT_ATOMS: atom_id res chain seq x y z
N MET A 1 40.29 -32.69 18.03
CA MET A 1 40.51 -31.37 17.40
C MET A 1 39.26 -30.99 16.62
N LEU A 2 38.49 -30.03 17.16
CA LEU A 2 37.28 -29.48 16.53
C LEU A 2 37.68 -28.42 15.48
N LYS A 3 37.10 -28.49 14.28
CA LYS A 3 36.97 -27.34 13.39
C LYS A 3 35.48 -27.04 13.25
N GLN A 4 35.00 -26.08 14.04
CA GLN A 4 33.72 -25.42 13.83
C GLN A 4 33.89 -24.41 12.69
N THR A 5 33.24 -24.70 11.57
CA THR A 5 33.03 -23.72 10.50
C THR A 5 31.85 -22.86 10.91
N VAL A 6 32.10 -21.61 11.32
CA VAL A 6 31.05 -20.68 11.73
C VAL A 6 30.40 -20.07 10.49
N CYS A 7 29.14 -20.41 10.24
CA CYS A 7 28.29 -19.76 9.25
C CYS A 7 27.90 -18.35 9.74
N PHE A 8 28.72 -17.34 9.46
CA PHE A 8 28.37 -15.93 9.65
C PHE A 8 27.54 -15.43 8.46
N GLY A 9 26.22 -15.57 8.52
CA GLY A 9 25.37 -15.09 7.42
C GLY A 9 23.87 -14.95 7.68
N SER A 10 23.39 -14.97 8.94
CA SER A 10 21.93 -14.98 9.18
C SER A 10 21.40 -14.12 10.34
N GLN A 11 22.25 -13.53 11.19
CA GLN A 11 21.77 -12.73 12.33
C GLN A 11 21.49 -11.26 12.00
N THR A 12 22.26 -10.64 11.12
CA THR A 12 22.10 -9.22 10.75
C THR A 12 20.82 -8.95 9.95
N GLN A 13 20.37 -9.89 9.11
CA GLN A 13 19.10 -9.74 8.39
C GLN A 13 17.88 -9.85 9.32
N LEU A 14 17.92 -10.72 10.32
CA LEU A 14 16.78 -10.95 11.22
C LEU A 14 16.53 -9.75 12.15
N ALA A 15 17.60 -9.16 12.70
CA ALA A 15 17.51 -7.96 13.53
C ALA A 15 16.99 -6.75 12.73
N SER A 16 17.44 -6.61 11.47
CA SER A 16 16.96 -5.57 10.55
C SER A 16 15.49 -5.74 10.20
N ILE A 17 15.01 -6.98 10.08
CA ILE A 17 13.62 -7.32 9.77
C ILE A 17 12.68 -6.99 10.93
N ASN A 18 13.10 -7.24 12.18
CA ASN A 18 12.32 -6.97 13.38
C ASN A 18 12.19 -5.47 13.64
N LEU A 19 13.31 -4.73 13.62
CA LEU A 19 13.31 -3.27 13.84
C LEU A 19 12.48 -2.52 12.78
N LEU A 20 12.31 -3.10 11.59
CA LEU A 20 11.51 -2.55 10.50
C LEU A 20 10.07 -3.04 10.48
N MET A 21 9.76 -4.17 11.12
CA MET A 21 8.37 -4.54 11.37
C MET A 21 7.75 -3.53 12.32
N ASP A 22 8.48 -3.11 13.35
CA ASP A 22 8.06 -2.09 14.30
C ASP A 22 7.68 -0.79 13.58
N VAL A 23 8.49 -0.29 12.63
CA VAL A 23 8.18 0.97 11.92
C VAL A 23 6.83 0.97 11.21
N PHE A 24 6.49 -0.08 10.45
CA PHE A 24 5.19 -0.10 9.76
C PHE A 24 4.03 -0.40 10.71
N VAL A 25 4.27 -1.16 11.78
CA VAL A 25 3.27 -1.41 12.83
C VAL A 25 2.98 -0.13 13.59
N ASP A 26 4.01 0.59 14.03
CA ASP A 26 3.93 1.87 14.72
C ASP A 26 3.21 2.91 13.87
N LEU A 27 3.53 3.01 12.58
CA LEU A 27 2.84 3.90 11.64
C LEU A 27 1.37 3.51 11.46
N CYS A 28 1.06 2.20 11.34
CA CYS A 28 -0.34 1.77 11.27
C CYS A 28 -1.09 2.15 12.55
N CYS A 29 -0.50 1.91 13.73
CA CYS A 29 -1.07 2.28 15.01
C CYS A 29 -1.28 3.81 15.14
N SER A 30 -0.29 4.62 14.76
CA SER A 30 -0.40 6.09 14.84
C SER A 30 -1.49 6.66 13.94
N PHE A 31 -1.75 6.00 12.80
CA PHE A 31 -2.79 6.39 11.86
C PHE A 31 -4.14 5.72 12.11
N GLY A 32 -4.28 4.91 13.17
CA GLY A 32 -5.51 4.15 13.44
C GLY A 32 -5.85 3.10 12.38
N LEU A 33 -4.83 2.62 11.65
CA LEU A 33 -4.98 1.67 10.56
C LEU A 33 -4.79 0.23 11.03
N PRO A 34 -5.46 -0.74 10.37
CA PRO A 34 -5.29 -2.14 10.72
C PRO A 34 -3.85 -2.63 10.56
N VAL A 35 -3.31 -3.26 11.62
CA VAL A 35 -1.91 -3.74 11.68
C VAL A 35 -1.58 -4.77 10.59
N TRP A 36 -2.57 -5.47 10.03
CA TRP A 36 -2.33 -6.40 8.91
C TRP A 36 -1.75 -5.71 7.67
N ILE A 37 -1.96 -4.40 7.51
CA ILE A 37 -1.39 -3.58 6.44
C ILE A 37 0.15 -3.58 6.54
N ALA A 38 0.69 -3.48 7.76
CA ALA A 38 2.13 -3.47 8.00
C ALA A 38 2.84 -4.71 7.45
N SER A 39 2.22 -5.88 7.62
CA SER A 39 2.75 -7.15 7.10
C SER A 39 2.85 -7.16 5.58
N LEU A 40 1.85 -6.61 4.89
CA LEU A 40 1.82 -6.53 3.42
C LEU A 40 2.80 -5.50 2.88
N LEU A 41 2.89 -4.32 3.52
CA LEU A 41 3.87 -3.28 3.19
C LEU A 41 5.29 -3.81 3.35
N GLN A 42 5.56 -4.56 4.42
CA GLN A 42 6.86 -5.17 4.64
C GLN A 42 7.21 -6.20 3.57
N ALA A 43 6.26 -7.08 3.21
CA ALA A 43 6.44 -8.05 2.15
C ALA A 43 6.71 -7.36 0.80
N ALA A 44 5.95 -6.31 0.47
CA ALA A 44 6.11 -5.55 -0.76
C ALA A 44 7.45 -4.84 -0.85
N ARG A 45 7.95 -4.29 0.26
CA ARG A 45 9.25 -3.61 0.33
C ARG A 45 10.43 -4.54 0.01
N ARG A 46 10.32 -5.84 0.29
CA ARG A 46 11.36 -6.83 -0.03
C ARG A 46 11.48 -7.10 -1.53
N LEU A 47 10.49 -6.73 -2.33
CA LEU A 47 10.43 -6.97 -3.77
C LEU A 47 11.20 -5.91 -4.59
N LYS A 48 12.22 -5.25 -4.01
CA LYS A 48 12.81 -3.98 -4.50
C LYS A 48 13.08 -3.92 -6.01
N SER A 49 13.58 -5.00 -6.62
CA SER A 49 14.01 -5.04 -8.02
C SER A 49 12.96 -5.56 -9.02
N ASP A 50 11.90 -6.24 -8.56
CA ASP A 50 10.92 -6.86 -9.47
C ASP A 50 9.68 -5.97 -9.62
N ARG A 51 9.66 -5.18 -10.70
CA ARG A 51 8.57 -4.25 -11.01
C ARG A 51 7.22 -4.96 -11.14
N ALA A 52 7.16 -6.12 -11.79
CA ALA A 52 5.92 -6.85 -12.01
C ALA A 52 5.34 -7.38 -10.71
N ARG A 53 6.18 -7.94 -9.83
CA ARG A 53 5.77 -8.39 -8.50
C ARG A 53 5.36 -7.23 -7.60
N ARG A 54 6.05 -6.09 -7.65
CA ARG A 54 5.65 -4.87 -6.91
C ARG A 54 4.28 -4.37 -7.36
N LYS A 55 4.01 -4.32 -8.67
CA LYS A 55 2.66 -3.99 -9.19
C LYS A 55 1.59 -4.96 -8.70
N LYS A 56 1.88 -6.28 -8.73
CA LYS A 56 0.96 -7.30 -8.22
C LYS A 56 0.68 -7.11 -6.71
N ALA A 57 1.71 -6.81 -5.92
CA ALA A 57 1.58 -6.55 -4.49
C ALA A 57 0.77 -5.27 -4.20
N TYR A 58 1.01 -4.20 -4.95
CA TYR A 58 0.25 -2.95 -4.88
C TYR A 58 -1.25 -3.20 -5.14
N ARG A 59 -1.60 -3.86 -6.25
CA ARG A 59 -3.00 -4.22 -6.58
C ARG A 59 -3.65 -5.11 -5.52
N LEU A 60 -2.89 -6.06 -4.97
CA LEU A 60 -3.39 -6.92 -3.90
C LEU A 60 -3.71 -6.12 -2.63
N LEU A 61 -2.84 -5.18 -2.26
CA LEU A 61 -3.06 -4.31 -1.11
C LEU A 61 -4.30 -3.44 -1.34
N GLN A 62 -4.43 -2.79 -2.50
CA GLN A 62 -5.62 -2.00 -2.84
C GLN A 62 -6.92 -2.80 -2.73
N ARG A 63 -6.94 -4.03 -3.26
CA ARG A 63 -8.11 -4.93 -3.16
C ARG A 63 -8.45 -5.27 -1.72
N LYS A 64 -7.44 -5.50 -0.87
CA LYS A 64 -7.65 -5.79 0.55
C LYS A 64 -8.16 -4.58 1.32
N LEU A 65 -7.61 -3.39 1.06
CA LEU A 65 -8.09 -2.14 1.67
C LEU A 65 -9.57 -1.92 1.33
N MET A 66 -9.95 -2.12 0.07
CA MET A 66 -11.34 -2.02 -0.39
C MET A 66 -12.24 -3.07 0.28
N PHE A 67 -11.81 -4.34 0.28
CA PHE A 67 -12.58 -5.43 0.88
C PHE A 67 -12.84 -5.22 2.38
N HIS A 68 -11.84 -4.72 3.11
CA HIS A 68 -11.94 -4.41 4.53
C HIS A 68 -12.47 -2.98 4.80
N ARG A 69 -12.87 -2.24 3.77
CA ARG A 69 -13.38 -0.86 3.85
C ARG A 69 -12.47 0.08 4.65
N VAL A 70 -11.16 -0.11 4.56
CA VAL A 70 -10.19 0.72 5.28
C VAL A 70 -10.20 2.13 4.70
N GLY A 71 -10.48 3.12 5.53
CA GLY A 71 -10.52 4.52 5.11
C GLY A 71 -11.73 4.90 4.26
N VAL A 72 -12.72 4.01 4.14
CA VAL A 72 -13.97 4.29 3.43
C VAL A 72 -14.98 4.86 4.42
N LYS A 73 -15.68 5.94 4.05
CA LYS A 73 -16.78 6.47 4.88
C LYS A 73 -17.89 5.44 5.02
N GLU A 74 -18.48 5.36 6.20
CA GLU A 74 -19.62 4.48 6.46
C GLU A 74 -20.76 4.77 5.49
N GLY A 75 -21.30 3.72 4.85
CA GLY A 75 -22.34 3.83 3.82
C GLY A 75 -21.83 3.93 2.38
N ASP A 76 -20.53 4.15 2.15
CA ASP A 76 -19.95 4.17 0.81
C ASP A 76 -19.30 2.81 0.49
N LEU A 77 -19.73 2.17 -0.60
CA LEU A 77 -19.31 0.79 -0.94
C LEU A 77 -18.17 0.75 -1.96
N PHE A 78 -17.90 1.86 -2.65
CA PHE A 78 -17.07 1.86 -3.86
C PHE A 78 -16.17 3.10 -3.96
N GLN A 79 -15.63 3.58 -2.83
CA GLN A 79 -14.69 4.69 -2.87
C GLN A 79 -13.44 4.30 -3.68
N PRO A 80 -13.11 5.08 -4.72
CA PRO A 80 -11.88 4.89 -5.46
C PRO A 80 -10.67 5.03 -4.52
N THR A 81 -9.58 4.34 -4.83
CA THR A 81 -8.33 4.35 -4.05
C THR A 81 -7.82 5.77 -3.73
N TYR A 82 -8.17 6.77 -4.54
CA TYR A 82 -7.80 8.16 -4.31
C TYR A 82 -8.62 8.89 -3.24
N VAL A 83 -9.71 8.30 -2.75
CA VAL A 83 -10.50 8.82 -1.64
C VAL A 83 -10.02 8.25 -0.30
N TYR A 84 -9.05 7.32 -0.31
CA TYR A 84 -8.43 6.89 0.94
C TYR A 84 -7.84 8.08 1.71
N PRO A 85 -7.86 8.03 3.05
CA PRO A 85 -7.24 9.04 3.90
C PRO A 85 -5.77 9.24 3.55
N GLU A 86 -5.25 10.45 3.79
CA GLU A 86 -3.88 10.82 3.41
C GLU A 86 -2.85 9.89 4.09
N GLU A 87 -3.15 9.40 5.28
CA GLU A 87 -2.32 8.47 6.05
C GLU A 87 -2.08 7.16 5.30
N VAL A 88 -3.12 6.60 4.68
CA VAL A 88 -3.03 5.37 3.87
C VAL A 88 -2.20 5.63 2.63
N LYS A 89 -2.40 6.78 1.99
CA LYS A 89 -1.63 7.20 0.80
C LYS A 89 -0.15 7.36 1.14
N MET A 90 0.18 8.07 2.22
CA MET A 90 1.56 8.24 2.70
C MET A 90 2.23 6.89 2.96
N LEU A 91 1.56 5.97 3.63
CA LEU A 91 2.07 4.62 3.87
C LEU A 91 2.33 3.85 2.57
N MET A 92 1.39 3.88 1.64
CA MET A 92 1.57 3.22 0.35
C MET A 92 2.74 3.82 -0.44
N ARG A 93 2.86 5.16 -0.49
CA ARG A 93 3.97 5.86 -1.16
C ARG A 93 5.34 5.59 -0.53
N SER A 94 5.40 5.29 0.78
CA SER A 94 6.66 4.90 1.43
C SER A 94 7.23 3.58 0.93
N VAL A 95 6.40 2.73 0.30
CA VAL A 95 6.79 1.40 -0.20
C VAL A 95 6.73 1.29 -1.72
N PHE A 96 5.75 1.93 -2.35
CA PHE A 96 5.51 1.88 -3.78
C PHE A 96 5.86 3.23 -4.41
N SER A 97 6.84 3.20 -5.32
CA SER A 97 7.22 4.35 -6.12
C SER A 97 6.15 4.64 -7.17
N GLN A 98 6.15 5.86 -7.71
CA GLN A 98 5.10 6.33 -8.61
C GLN A 98 5.02 5.53 -9.93
N ASP A 99 6.12 4.90 -10.35
CA ASP A 99 6.18 4.00 -11.51
C ASP A 99 5.50 2.63 -11.30
N ILE A 100 5.18 2.29 -10.05
CA ILE A 100 4.43 1.10 -9.66
C ILE A 100 2.93 1.38 -9.58
N CYS A 101 2.55 2.59 -9.16
CA CYS A 101 1.15 2.97 -9.02
C CYS A 101 0.47 2.93 -10.39
N ASP A 102 -0.70 2.29 -10.46
CA ASP A 102 -1.45 2.15 -11.72
C ASP A 102 -2.06 3.49 -12.17
N TYR A 103 -2.27 4.41 -11.24
CA TYR A 103 -2.82 5.74 -11.49
C TYR A 103 -1.98 6.78 -10.72
N PRO A 104 -1.76 7.97 -11.30
CA PRO A 104 -1.26 9.09 -10.50
C PRO A 104 -2.26 9.41 -9.40
N ASP A 105 -1.77 9.96 -8.28
CA ASP A 105 -2.66 10.55 -7.29
C ASP A 105 -3.47 11.65 -7.97
N PRO A 106 -4.81 11.57 -8.00
CA PRO A 106 -5.58 12.65 -8.57
C PRO A 106 -5.43 13.86 -7.66
N CYS A 107 -5.10 14.98 -8.29
CA CYS A 107 -5.15 16.27 -7.63
C CYS A 107 -6.60 16.51 -7.21
N HIS A 108 -6.84 16.88 -5.94
CA HIS A 108 -8.20 17.22 -5.49
C HIS A 108 -8.80 18.35 -6.33
N ASP A 109 -7.96 19.24 -6.85
CA ASP A 109 -8.35 20.32 -7.78
C ASP A 109 -8.85 19.81 -9.13
N GLN A 110 -8.61 18.54 -9.46
CA GLN A 110 -8.97 17.91 -10.74
C GLN A 110 -10.09 16.86 -10.57
N VAL A 111 -10.64 16.68 -9.36
CA VAL A 111 -11.77 15.77 -9.15
C VAL A 111 -13.06 16.51 -9.55
N VAL A 112 -13.61 16.12 -10.70
CA VAL A 112 -14.90 16.62 -11.18
C VAL A 112 -16.02 15.73 -10.63
N TYR A 113 -17.00 16.32 -9.95
CA TYR A 113 -18.22 15.61 -9.58
C TYR A 113 -19.09 15.43 -10.81
N LEU A 114 -19.19 14.19 -11.30
CA LEU A 114 -20.09 13.87 -12.39
C LEU A 114 -21.51 13.68 -11.85
N THR A 115 -22.44 14.43 -12.39
CA THR A 115 -23.87 14.20 -12.18
C THR A 115 -24.41 13.20 -13.21
N LEU A 116 -25.63 12.69 -13.00
CA LEU A 116 -26.31 11.85 -13.99
C LEU A 116 -26.47 12.57 -15.34
N GLU A 117 -26.62 13.90 -15.32
CA GLU A 117 -26.75 14.74 -16.51
C GLU A 117 -25.44 14.83 -17.31
N ASP A 118 -24.28 14.70 -16.64
CA ASP A 118 -22.98 14.70 -17.29
C ASP A 118 -22.68 13.37 -17.98
N LEU A 119 -23.24 12.27 -17.47
CA LEU A 119 -23.08 10.95 -18.05
C LEU A 119 -23.75 10.84 -19.44
N HIS A 120 -24.85 11.57 -19.66
CA HIS A 120 -25.53 11.63 -20.96
C HIS A 120 -24.73 12.36 -22.04
N LYS A 121 -23.68 13.11 -21.66
CA LYS A 121 -22.81 13.86 -22.58
C LYS A 121 -21.58 13.05 -23.00
N VAL A 122 -21.36 11.88 -22.39
CA VAL A 122 -20.24 11.00 -22.73
C VAL A 122 -20.68 10.10 -23.89
N ASP A 123 -20.19 10.40 -25.09
CA ASP A 123 -20.41 9.55 -26.26
C ASP A 123 -19.80 8.16 -25.99
N ILE A 124 -20.66 7.14 -25.92
CA ILE A 124 -20.26 5.74 -25.81
C ILE A 124 -20.06 5.24 -27.25
N ASN A 125 -18.90 5.54 -27.83
CA ASN A 125 -18.43 4.92 -29.08
C ASN A 125 -17.34 3.90 -28.79
#